data_AF-A0A8X6VIS7-F1
#
_entry.id   AF-A0A8X6VIS7-F1
#
_cell.length_a   1.000
_cell.length_b   1.000
_cell.length_c   1.000
_cell.angle_alpha   90.00
_cell.angle_beta   90.00
_cell.angle_gamma   90.00
#
_symmetry.space_group_name_H-M   'P 1'
#
loop_
_entity.id
_entity.type
_entity.pdbx_description
1 polymer ?
#
loop_
_entity_poly.entity_id
_entity_poly.type
_entity_poly.pdbx_seq_one_letter_code
_entity_poly.pdbx_strand_id
1 'polypeptide(L)'
;MSNSSHSEEEIIEILKEKPLALGEKLEKAIYSKTKVLYSSTKKRTSSNKIMKQEMQLLDSTENPSPNFIKLCEALKTIPSTSVEAERAFSAAGLFVIKLITRLSDKSVNCICFLKSYFKFG
;
A
#
# COMPACT_ATOMS: atom_id res chain seq x y z
N MET A 1 33.66 6.87 -65.95
CA MET A 1 33.31 6.00 -64.81
C MET A 1 34.09 6.55 -63.62
N SER A 2 33.54 6.94 -62.48
CA SER A 2 32.24 6.68 -61.90
C SER A 2 31.89 7.83 -60.95
N ASN A 3 30.60 8.15 -60.88
CA ASN A 3 30.03 8.98 -59.82
C ASN A 3 30.12 8.19 -58.51
N SER A 4 30.55 8.82 -57.41
CA SER A 4 30.45 8.25 -56.07
C SER A 4 29.62 9.20 -55.22
N SER A 5 28.30 9.06 -55.39
CA SER A 5 27.28 9.64 -54.52
C SER A 5 26.96 8.58 -53.47
N HIS A 6 27.74 8.52 -52.39
CA HIS A 6 27.41 7.63 -51.27
C HIS A 6 28.07 8.10 -49.98
N SER A 7 27.54 9.17 -49.40
CA SER A 7 27.94 9.60 -48.06
C SER A 7 26.92 10.53 -47.38
N GLU A 8 25.70 10.66 -47.91
CA GLU A 8 24.71 11.59 -47.36
C GLU A 8 23.47 10.88 -46.78
N GLU A 9 23.23 9.61 -47.16
CA GLU A 9 22.08 8.84 -46.66
C GLU A 9 22.30 8.25 -45.26
N GLU A 10 23.53 7.94 -44.86
CA GLU A 10 23.85 7.27 -43.58
C GLU A 10 23.79 8.23 -42.38
N ILE A 11 23.90 9.55 -42.61
CA ILE A 11 23.85 10.58 -41.55
C ILE A 11 22.40 10.86 -41.12
N ILE A 12 21.42 10.67 -42.01
CA ILE A 12 19.99 10.92 -41.73
C ILE A 12 19.39 9.80 -40.88
N GLU A 13 19.91 8.58 -40.96
CA GLU A 13 19.39 7.43 -40.22
C GLU A 13 19.80 7.45 -38.74
N ILE A 14 20.98 7.99 -38.43
CA ILE A 14 21.49 8.15 -37.04
C ILE A 14 20.78 9.30 -36.30
N LEU A 15 20.30 10.32 -37.03
CA LEU A 15 19.60 11.48 -36.44
C LEU A 15 18.12 11.22 -36.11
N LYS A 16 17.57 10.07 -36.49
CA LYS A 16 16.14 9.75 -36.28
C LYS A 16 15.84 9.15 -34.91
N GLU A 17 16.84 8.60 -34.22
CA GLU A 17 16.73 8.20 -32.82
C GLU A 17 17.15 9.35 -31.90
N LYS A 18 16.25 10.32 -31.78
CA LYS A 18 16.33 11.28 -30.68
C LYS A 18 16.26 10.48 -29.36
N PRO A 19 17.28 10.53 -28.49
CA PRO A 19 17.21 9.84 -27.22
C PRO A 19 16.08 10.48 -26.42
N LEU A 20 14.95 9.76 -26.31
CA LEU A 20 13.81 10.21 -25.53
C LEU A 20 14.30 10.60 -24.16
N ALA A 21 14.04 11.85 -23.78
CA ALA A 21 14.46 12.38 -22.50
C ALA A 21 13.89 11.47 -21.40
N LEU A 22 14.65 11.27 -20.32
CA LEU A 22 14.27 10.41 -19.20
C LEU A 22 12.81 10.67 -18.75
N GLY A 23 12.36 11.92 -18.82
CA GLY A 23 10.98 12.34 -18.53
C GLY A 23 9.91 11.70 -19.43
N GLU A 24 10.14 11.61 -20.75
CA GLU A 24 9.18 11.03 -21.70
C GLU A 24 9.06 9.51 -21.51
N LYS A 25 10.17 8.85 -21.15
CA LYS A 25 10.16 7.41 -20.78
C LYS A 25 9.39 7.19 -19.48
N LEU A 26 9.58 8.06 -18.49
CA LEU A 26 8.88 8.00 -17.22
C LEU A 26 7.36 8.20 -17.40
N GLU A 27 6.96 9.19 -18.20
CA GLU A 27 5.54 9.49 -18.46
C GLU A 27 4.83 8.35 -19.18
N LYS A 28 5.48 7.74 -20.19
CA LYS A 28 4.97 6.54 -20.85
C LYS A 28 4.80 5.36 -19.88
N ALA A 29 5.78 5.14 -19.00
CA ALA A 29 5.71 4.05 -18.01
C ALA A 29 4.56 4.25 -17.00
N ILE A 30 4.35 5.49 -16.53
CA ILE A 30 3.23 5.83 -15.63
C ILE A 30 1.90 5.61 -16.33
N TYR A 31 1.76 6.07 -17.58
CA TYR A 31 0.52 5.92 -18.34
C TYR A 31 0.16 4.44 -18.57
N SER A 32 1.12 3.63 -19.00
CA SER A 32 0.92 2.19 -19.22
C SER A 32 0.51 1.47 -17.94
N LYS A 33 1.14 1.78 -16.80
CA LYS A 33 0.82 1.15 -15.51
C LYS A 33 -0.55 1.59 -14.98
N THR A 34 -0.90 2.85 -15.15
CA THR A 34 -2.21 3.39 -14.76
C THR A 34 -3.35 2.79 -15.59
N LYS A 35 -3.14 2.61 -16.91
CA LYS A 35 -4.12 1.99 -17.82
C LYS A 35 -4.42 0.53 -17.44
N VAL A 36 -3.41 -0.23 -17.02
CA VAL A 36 -3.56 -1.64 -16.56
C VAL A 36 -4.34 -1.72 -15.24
N LEU A 37 -4.12 -0.79 -14.31
CA LEU A 37 -4.88 -0.72 -13.05
C LEU A 37 -6.36 -0.39 -13.30
N TYR A 38 -6.64 0.52 -14.24
CA TYR A 38 -8.01 0.91 -14.57
C TYR A 38 -8.80 -0.22 -15.24
N SER A 39 -8.18 -1.00 -16.13
CA SER A 39 -8.83 -2.15 -16.77
C SER A 39 -9.05 -3.33 -15.80
N SER A 40 -8.14 -3.54 -14.85
CA SER A 40 -8.30 -4.55 -13.78
C SER A 40 -9.49 -4.26 -12.86
N THR A 41 -9.80 -2.98 -12.63
CA THR A 41 -10.90 -2.56 -11.75
C THR A 41 -12.29 -2.78 -12.38
N LYS A 42 -12.43 -2.76 -13.72
CA LYS A 42 -13.71 -3.06 -14.39
C LYS A 42 -14.21 -4.48 -14.08
N LYS A 43 -13.31 -5.45 -13.88
CA LYS A 43 -13.67 -6.85 -13.57
C LYS A 43 -14.27 -7.04 -12.16
N ARG A 44 -14.00 -6.11 -11.22
CA ARG A 44 -14.53 -6.14 -9.83
C ARG A 44 -15.99 -5.72 -9.69
N THR A 45 -16.57 -5.12 -10.74
CA THR A 45 -17.97 -4.66 -10.68
C THR A 45 -18.97 -5.82 -10.65
N SER A 46 -18.61 -6.99 -11.18
CA SER A 46 -19.44 -8.20 -11.14
C SER A 46 -19.47 -8.86 -9.76
N SER A 47 -18.31 -8.96 -9.09
CA SER A 47 -18.18 -9.57 -7.77
C SER A 47 -18.90 -8.79 -6.68
N ASN A 48 -18.88 -7.45 -6.75
CA ASN A 48 -19.58 -6.60 -5.78
C ASN A 48 -21.11 -6.73 -5.86
N LYS A 49 -21.65 -7.03 -7.05
CA LYS A 49 -23.10 -7.26 -7.20
C LYS A 49 -23.52 -8.57 -6.55
N ILE A 50 -22.75 -9.64 -6.74
CA ILE A 50 -22.99 -10.95 -6.15
C ILE A 50 -22.90 -10.87 -4.62
N MET A 51 -21.88 -10.19 -4.09
CA MET A 51 -21.71 -10.03 -2.65
C MET A 51 -22.87 -9.25 -2.00
N LYS A 52 -23.39 -8.21 -2.67
CA LYS A 52 -24.56 -7.46 -2.20
C LYS A 52 -25.84 -8.29 -2.22
N GLN A 53 -26.02 -9.14 -3.23
CA GLN A 53 -27.18 -10.03 -3.34
C GLN A 53 -27.16 -11.10 -2.24
N GLU A 54 -26.01 -11.70 -1.95
CA GLU A 54 -25.85 -12.66 -0.85
C GLU A 54 -26.10 -11.99 0.52
N MET A 55 -25.63 -10.76 0.72
CA MET A 55 -25.90 -9.99 1.94
C MET A 55 -27.41 -9.71 2.11
N GLN A 56 -28.10 -9.30 1.04
CA GLN A 56 -29.55 -9.07 1.07
C GLN A 56 -30.35 -10.35 1.31
N LEU A 57 -29.91 -11.48 0.74
CA LEU A 57 -30.52 -12.79 0.98
C LEU A 57 -30.36 -13.22 2.42
N LEU A 58 -29.23 -12.91 3.05
CA LEU A 58 -28.98 -13.19 4.46
C LEU A 58 -29.88 -12.39 5.40
N ASP A 59 -30.11 -11.11 5.10
CA ASP A 59 -31.01 -10.26 5.88
C ASP A 59 -32.49 -10.70 5.75
N SER A 60 -32.83 -11.41 4.67
CA SER A 60 -34.21 -11.81 4.34
C SER A 60 -34.53 -13.28 4.60
N THR A 61 -33.51 -14.14 4.74
CA THR A 61 -33.65 -15.60 4.80
C THR A 61 -32.97 -16.15 6.05
N GLU A 62 -33.67 -16.99 6.81
CA GLU A 62 -33.15 -17.64 8.02
C GLU A 62 -32.03 -18.68 7.73
N ASN A 63 -31.81 -19.01 6.46
CA ASN A 63 -30.86 -20.04 6.01
C ASN A 63 -29.78 -19.46 5.09
N PRO A 64 -28.59 -19.13 5.62
CA PRO A 64 -27.48 -18.62 4.82
C PRO A 64 -26.93 -19.68 3.85
N SER A 65 -26.36 -19.22 2.73
CA SER A 65 -25.76 -20.13 1.74
C SER A 65 -24.59 -20.92 2.35
N PRO A 66 -24.35 -22.18 1.92
CA PRO A 66 -23.29 -23.02 2.50
C PRO A 66 -21.88 -22.45 2.32
N ASN A 67 -21.67 -21.62 1.29
CA ASN A 67 -20.42 -20.90 1.10
C ASN A 67 -20.25 -19.79 2.15
N PHE A 68 -21.35 -19.12 2.52
CA PHE A 68 -21.34 -18.11 3.57
C PHE A 68 -21.09 -18.73 4.95
N ILE A 69 -21.68 -19.90 5.25
CA ILE A 69 -21.43 -20.63 6.49
C ILE A 69 -19.94 -20.98 6.63
N LYS A 70 -19.34 -21.56 5.58
CA LYS A 70 -17.90 -21.86 5.55
C LYS A 70 -17.03 -20.62 5.73
N LEU A 71 -17.42 -19.50 5.14
CA LEU A 71 -16.75 -18.22 5.33
C LEU A 71 -16.84 -17.75 6.79
N CYS A 72 -18.02 -17.81 7.41
CA CYS A 72 -18.20 -17.46 8.82
C CYS A 72 -17.39 -18.34 9.75
N GLU A 73 -17.36 -19.65 9.51
CA GLU A 73 -16.54 -20.58 10.30
C GLU A 73 -15.05 -20.26 10.15
N ALA A 74 -14.57 -20.03 8.92
CA ALA A 74 -13.19 -19.62 8.68
C ALA A 74 -12.86 -18.29 9.38
N LEU A 75 -13.75 -17.31 9.34
CA LEU A 75 -13.55 -16.01 10.03
C LEU A 75 -13.51 -16.17 11.56
N LYS A 76 -14.29 -17.08 12.14
CA LYS A 76 -14.24 -17.39 13.57
C LYS A 76 -12.90 -18.03 14.01
N THR A 77 -12.15 -18.63 13.08
CA THR A 77 -10.82 -19.19 13.39
C THR A 77 -9.73 -18.12 13.51
N ILE A 78 -9.99 -16.91 13.02
CA ILE A 78 -9.07 -15.79 13.16
C ILE A 78 -9.18 -15.31 14.61
N PRO A 79 -8.12 -15.46 15.44
CA PRO A 79 -8.16 -14.99 16.81
C PRO A 79 -8.33 -13.47 16.84
N SER A 80 -9.17 -12.97 17.75
CA SER A 80 -9.35 -11.54 17.97
C SER A 80 -8.01 -10.91 18.35
N THR A 81 -7.38 -10.20 17.42
CA THR A 81 -6.02 -9.63 17.58
C THR A 81 -5.94 -8.54 18.64
N SER A 82 -7.07 -8.07 19.19
CA SER A 82 -7.11 -7.02 20.21
C SER A 82 -6.52 -7.47 21.54
N VAL A 83 -6.81 -8.69 22.00
CA VAL A 83 -6.49 -9.10 23.38
C VAL A 83 -4.98 -9.24 23.60
N GLU A 84 -4.26 -9.80 22.63
CA GLU A 84 -2.82 -10.04 22.77
C GLU A 84 -2.00 -8.77 22.54
N ALA A 85 -2.39 -7.94 21.56
CA ALA A 85 -1.79 -6.63 21.37
C ALA A 85 -2.01 -5.73 22.60
N GLU A 86 -3.23 -5.67 23.14
CA GLU A 86 -3.55 -4.91 24.36
C GLU A 86 -2.77 -5.41 25.58
N ARG A 87 -2.60 -6.72 25.74
CA ARG A 87 -1.78 -7.31 26.81
C ARG A 87 -0.31 -6.94 26.66
N ALA A 88 0.24 -6.97 25.44
CA ALA A 88 1.61 -6.57 25.16
C ALA A 88 1.82 -5.07 25.43
N PHE A 89 0.90 -4.20 25.00
CA PHE A 89 0.96 -2.77 25.29
C PHE A 89 0.81 -2.47 26.79
N SER A 90 -0.07 -3.18 27.49
CA SER A 90 -0.23 -3.03 28.94
C SER A 90 1.03 -3.42 29.70
N ALA A 91 1.68 -4.53 29.30
CA ALA A 91 2.96 -4.94 29.88
C ALA A 91 4.08 -3.94 29.56
N ALA A 92 4.19 -3.49 28.31
CA ALA A 92 5.17 -2.49 27.90
C ALA A 92 5.00 -1.15 28.63
N GLY A 93 3.75 -0.71 28.85
CA GLY A 93 3.43 0.49 29.62
C GLY A 93 3.95 0.40 31.07
N LEU A 94 3.84 -0.76 31.71
CA LEU A 94 4.38 -0.99 33.04
C LEU A 94 5.91 -0.86 33.08
N PHE A 95 6.62 -1.38 32.07
CA PHE A 95 8.08 -1.23 31.97
C PHE A 95 8.51 0.21 31.70
N VAL A 96 7.80 0.92 30.82
CA VAL A 96 8.10 2.33 30.50
C VAL A 96 7.85 3.24 31.70
N ILE A 97 6.73 3.07 32.40
CA ILE A 97 6.41 3.86 33.60
C ILE A 97 7.40 3.54 34.72
N LYS A 98 7.79 2.27 34.89
CA LYS A 98 8.80 1.86 35.89
C LYS A 98 10.20 2.37 35.57
N LEU A 99 10.57 2.52 34.29
CA LEU A 99 11.82 3.16 33.91
C LEU A 99 11.79 4.66 34.22
N ILE A 100 10.71 5.36 33.85
CA ILE A 100 10.58 6.80 34.08
C ILE A 100 10.57 7.14 35.58
N THR A 101 9.88 6.35 36.40
CA THR A 101 9.83 6.56 37.87
C THR A 101 11.13 6.21 38.59
N ARG A 102 12.06 5.48 37.94
CA ARG A 102 13.41 5.19 38.47
C ARG A 102 14.45 6.21 38.03
N LEU A 103 14.10 7.13 37.13
CA LEU A 103 14.98 8.20 36.73
C LEU A 103 14.96 9.30 37.80
N SER A 104 16.13 9.88 38.06
CA SER A 104 16.21 11.05 38.93
C SER A 104 15.45 12.22 38.31
N ASP A 105 14.92 13.15 39.11
CA ASP A 105 14.21 14.34 38.63
C ASP A 105 15.03 15.12 37.58
N LYS A 106 16.36 15.15 37.76
CA LYS A 106 17.29 15.77 36.82
C LYS A 106 17.28 15.08 35.46
N SER A 107 17.25 13.75 35.43
CA SER A 107 17.16 12.94 34.21
C SER A 107 15.80 13.10 33.52
N VAL A 108 14.70 13.16 34.28
CA VAL A 108 13.35 13.40 33.75
C VAL A 108 13.27 14.78 33.09
N ASN A 109 13.81 15.82 33.74
CA ASN A 109 13.88 17.17 33.18
C ASN A 109 14.70 17.24 31.88
N CYS A 110 15.85 16.57 31.81
CA CYS A 110 16.65 16.50 30.59
C CYS A 110 15.90 15.82 29.44
N ILE A 111 15.17 14.73 29.71
CA ILE A 111 14.37 14.03 28.70
C ILE A 111 13.19 14.89 28.22
N CYS A 112 12.51 15.60 29.12
CA CYS A 112 11.44 16.54 28.77
C CYS A 112 11.97 17.67 27.87
N PHE A 113 13.14 18.24 28.20
CA PHE A 113 13.79 19.24 27.38
C PHE A 113 14.15 18.72 25.97
N LEU A 114 14.79 17.53 25.89
CA LEU A 114 15.14 16.91 24.62
C LEU A 114 13.92 16.63 23.74
N LYS A 115 12.84 16.11 24.33
CA LYS A 115 11.59 15.82 23.61
C LYS A 115 10.97 17.08 23.03
N SER A 116 10.99 18.19 23.77
CA SER A 116 10.51 19.47 23.27
C SER A 116 11.38 19.99 22.14
N TYR A 117 12.70 19.88 22.25
CA TYR A 117 13.63 20.31 21.21
C TYR A 117 13.41 19.58 19.87
N PHE A 118 13.28 18.25 19.88
CA PHE A 118 13.04 17.46 18.66
C PHE A 118 11.60 17.51 18.14
N LYS A 119 10.65 18.03 18.91
CA LYS A 119 9.26 18.19 18.46
C LYS A 119 9.01 19.51 17.73
N PHE A 120 9.89 20.50 17.93
CA PHE A 120 9.80 21.83 17.33
C PHE A 120 10.99 22.19 16.43
N GLY A 121 11.95 21.28 16.26
CA GLY A 121 13.10 21.40 15.37
C GLY A 121 12.95 20.63 14.07
#